data_AF-A0AAF0FUN1-F1
#
_entry.id   AF-A0AAF0FUN1-F1
#
_cell.length_a   1.000
_cell.length_b   1.000
_cell.length_c   1.000
_cell.angle_alpha   90.00
_cell.angle_beta   90.00
_cell.angle_gamma   90.00
#
_symmetry.space_group_name_H-M   'P 1'
#
loop_
_entity.id
_entity.type
_entity.pdbx_description
1 polymer ?
#
loop_
_entity_poly.entity_id
_entity_poly.type
_entity_poly.pdbx_seq_one_letter_code
_entity_poly.pdbx_strand_id
1 'polypeptide(L)'
;MTRYSLTIIIPTFNEIENIENIIIAVSGVLKNSGIEGEILVVDDDSKDGTVDCVRELLKTHPELSLIVRPDDHGLSQSVVEGFQKAKADIIQVIDADFSHPVELIPKFYSAIKDEGYDVCIGSRYTKGGDIENWPIKRRIISLGATVFGRVLFPEITDPVSGFFAIKKEVVYDADLKPRGYKILMEVLGKGRWENFKEIPFTFRDREEGESKLKFSTILDYIGQCTDIGVYAFRHRETNVWKEWKKVIKFGFVGISGIFVNTGILFALTEYIGFYYLVSAIFAIEASIITNFLLNDYWTFDGGNNSRMAKKWKRFVSFQVVSVLGVVINLAVLFILTEFIGLWYILSNIAGIFVAFIWNFFINRNFTWRRG
;
A
#
# COMPACT_ATOMS: atom_id res chain seq x y z
N MET A 1 -30.08 7.85 14.58
CA MET A 1 -29.62 8.05 13.19
C MET A 1 -28.82 9.33 13.17
N THR A 2 -27.57 9.27 12.70
CA THR A 2 -26.71 10.45 12.53
C THR A 2 -27.31 11.32 11.43
N ARG A 3 -27.28 12.66 11.60
CA ARG A 3 -27.76 13.61 10.59
C ARG A 3 -26.93 13.55 9.30
N TYR A 4 -25.67 13.13 9.40
CA TYR A 4 -24.74 13.09 8.27
C TYR A 4 -24.49 11.65 7.82
N SER A 5 -24.38 11.50 6.50
CA SER A 5 -24.02 10.25 5.82
C SER A 5 -22.57 10.21 5.36
N LEU A 6 -21.87 11.36 5.36
CA LEU A 6 -20.45 11.50 5.03
C LEU A 6 -19.81 12.55 5.97
N THR A 7 -18.64 12.28 6.51
CA THR A 7 -17.79 13.29 7.15
C THR A 7 -16.53 13.45 6.30
N ILE A 8 -16.25 14.68 5.86
CA ILE A 8 -15.04 15.04 5.13
C ILE A 8 -14.08 15.70 6.11
N ILE A 9 -12.97 15.05 6.39
CA ILE A 9 -11.91 15.55 7.26
C ILE A 9 -10.92 16.33 6.41
N ILE A 10 -10.65 17.58 6.81
CA ILE A 10 -9.65 18.46 6.22
C ILE A 10 -8.65 18.83 7.33
N PRO A 11 -7.49 18.16 7.42
CA PRO A 11 -6.45 18.57 8.36
C PRO A 11 -5.78 19.86 7.87
N THR A 12 -5.53 20.81 8.77
CA THR A 12 -4.97 22.12 8.43
C THR A 12 -3.83 22.53 9.36
N PHE A 13 -2.82 23.19 8.80
CA PHE A 13 -1.80 23.92 9.56
C PHE A 13 -1.25 25.06 8.70
N ASN A 14 -1.58 26.29 9.07
CA ASN A 14 -1.31 27.51 8.32
C ASN A 14 -1.81 27.46 6.85
N GLU A 15 -3.12 27.31 6.68
CA GLU A 15 -3.80 27.13 5.38
C GLU A 15 -4.70 28.32 5.02
N ILE A 16 -4.42 29.53 5.53
CA ILE A 16 -5.30 30.70 5.38
C ILE A 16 -5.62 31.02 3.91
N GLU A 17 -4.68 30.79 3.00
CA GLU A 17 -4.85 31.09 1.56
C GLU A 17 -5.88 30.18 0.89
N ASN A 18 -6.05 28.95 1.40
CA ASN A 18 -6.83 27.90 0.74
C ASN A 18 -8.12 27.54 1.50
N ILE A 19 -8.14 27.70 2.83
CA ILE A 19 -9.17 27.09 3.70
C ILE A 19 -10.60 27.56 3.40
N GLU A 20 -10.82 28.84 3.11
CA GLU A 20 -12.14 29.35 2.77
C GLU A 20 -12.63 28.74 1.45
N ASN A 21 -11.77 28.77 0.43
CA ASN A 21 -12.09 28.31 -0.91
C ASN A 21 -12.40 26.80 -0.92
N ILE A 22 -11.62 25.99 -0.20
CA ILE A 22 -11.83 24.54 -0.16
C ILE A 22 -13.15 24.19 0.56
N ILE A 23 -13.48 24.89 1.65
CA ILE A 23 -14.76 24.69 2.37
C ILE A 23 -15.94 25.03 1.45
N ILE A 24 -15.90 26.16 0.76
CA ILE A 24 -16.95 26.59 -0.17
C ILE A 24 -17.11 25.57 -1.31
N ALA A 25 -15.99 25.11 -1.88
CA ALA A 25 -16.00 24.13 -2.97
C ALA A 25 -16.60 22.79 -2.53
N VAL A 26 -16.19 22.27 -1.37
CA VAL A 26 -16.71 21.02 -0.81
C VAL A 26 -18.21 21.16 -0.47
N SER A 27 -18.62 22.25 0.17
CA SER A 27 -20.03 22.53 0.46
C SER A 27 -20.88 22.56 -0.81
N GLY A 28 -20.37 23.20 -1.87
CA GLY A 28 -21.01 23.21 -3.19
C GLY A 28 -21.17 21.81 -3.79
N VAL A 29 -20.13 20.97 -3.72
CA VAL A 29 -20.19 19.57 -4.22
C VAL A 29 -21.20 18.74 -3.43
N LEU A 30 -21.21 18.84 -2.09
CA LEU A 30 -22.17 18.14 -1.23
C LEU A 30 -23.61 18.51 -1.58
N LYS A 31 -23.88 19.81 -1.68
CA LYS A 31 -25.20 20.35 -2.02
C LYS A 31 -25.67 19.90 -3.41
N ASN A 32 -24.82 20.04 -4.42
CA ASN A 32 -25.15 19.68 -5.81
C ASN A 32 -25.37 18.17 -5.98
N SER A 33 -24.73 17.36 -5.15
CA SER A 33 -24.83 15.90 -5.19
C SER A 33 -25.94 15.35 -4.27
N GLY A 34 -26.61 16.22 -3.50
CA GLY A 34 -27.62 15.81 -2.51
C GLY A 34 -27.05 14.97 -1.36
N ILE A 35 -25.76 15.09 -1.06
CA ILE A 35 -25.11 14.35 0.02
C ILE A 35 -25.23 15.17 1.31
N GLU A 36 -25.94 14.63 2.29
CA GLU A 36 -25.94 15.19 3.65
C GLU A 36 -24.58 14.88 4.32
N GLY A 37 -23.63 15.79 4.14
CA GLY A 37 -22.26 15.67 4.61
C GLY A 37 -21.89 16.67 5.69
N GLU A 38 -20.92 16.31 6.53
CA GLU A 38 -20.21 17.18 7.47
C GLU A 38 -18.84 17.52 6.89
N ILE A 39 -18.43 18.79 6.99
CA ILE A 39 -17.05 19.22 6.73
C ILE A 39 -16.39 19.42 8.09
N LEU A 40 -15.42 18.58 8.43
CA LEU A 40 -14.70 18.61 9.69
C LEU A 40 -13.27 19.11 9.46
N VAL A 41 -13.04 20.37 9.79
CA VAL A 41 -11.69 20.95 9.80
C VAL A 41 -11.01 20.55 11.11
N VAL A 42 -9.81 19.99 11.02
CA VAL A 42 -8.97 19.64 12.18
C VAL A 42 -7.66 20.41 12.09
N ASP A 43 -7.57 21.48 12.86
CA ASP A 43 -6.48 22.44 12.79
C ASP A 43 -5.47 22.24 13.93
N ASP A 44 -4.18 22.24 13.60
CA ASP A 44 -3.09 22.08 14.58
C ASP A 44 -2.61 23.43 15.16
N ASP A 45 -3.57 24.23 15.64
CA ASP A 45 -3.34 25.51 16.31
C ASP A 45 -2.61 26.57 15.44
N SER A 46 -3.07 26.69 14.19
CA SER A 46 -2.59 27.66 13.20
C SER A 46 -2.64 29.10 13.73
N LYS A 47 -1.59 29.87 13.45
CA LYS A 47 -1.43 31.27 13.92
C LYS A 47 -1.55 32.31 12.82
N ASP A 48 -1.79 31.88 11.59
CA ASP A 48 -1.90 32.69 10.38
C ASP A 48 -3.32 33.24 10.14
N GLY A 49 -4.28 32.90 11.01
CA GLY A 49 -5.69 33.28 10.87
C GLY A 49 -6.60 32.19 10.32
N THR A 50 -6.06 31.00 9.97
CA THR A 50 -6.86 29.85 9.47
C THR A 50 -8.04 29.55 10.38
N VAL A 51 -7.79 29.42 11.69
CA VAL A 51 -8.83 29.10 12.70
C VAL A 51 -9.93 30.17 12.73
N ASP A 52 -9.57 31.45 12.67
CA ASP A 52 -10.53 32.55 12.75
C ASP A 52 -11.38 32.65 11.48
N CYS A 53 -10.79 32.38 10.31
CA CYS A 53 -11.52 32.22 9.06
C CYS A 53 -12.59 31.12 9.16
N VAL A 54 -12.20 29.92 9.63
CA VAL A 54 -13.15 28.81 9.79
C VAL A 54 -14.25 29.14 10.80
N ARG A 55 -13.92 29.84 11.90
CA ARG A 55 -14.91 30.31 12.89
C ARG A 55 -15.94 31.27 12.30
N GLU A 56 -15.55 32.12 11.37
CA GLU A 56 -16.49 33.01 10.69
C GLU A 56 -17.43 32.21 9.78
N LEU A 57 -16.90 31.26 9.01
CA LEU A 57 -17.68 30.39 8.11
C LEU A 57 -18.68 29.49 8.86
N LEU A 58 -18.40 29.11 10.11
CA LEU A 58 -19.35 28.34 10.94
C LEU A 58 -20.71 29.06 11.11
N LYS A 59 -20.75 30.40 10.98
CA LYS A 59 -22.00 31.17 11.10
C LYS A 59 -22.94 30.97 9.90
N THR A 60 -22.40 30.64 8.73
CA THR A 60 -23.15 30.50 7.47
C THR A 60 -23.19 29.08 6.92
N HIS A 61 -22.31 28.18 7.39
CA HIS A 61 -22.20 26.78 6.97
C HIS A 61 -22.58 25.81 8.10
N PRO A 62 -23.84 25.40 8.24
CA PRO A 62 -24.29 24.51 9.31
C PRO A 62 -23.73 23.07 9.21
N GLU A 63 -23.17 22.69 8.07
CA GLU A 63 -22.45 21.44 7.84
C GLU A 63 -20.99 21.47 8.33
N LEU A 64 -20.44 22.66 8.60
CA LEU A 64 -19.05 22.83 8.99
C LEU A 64 -18.86 22.58 10.50
N SER A 65 -17.74 21.96 10.85
CA SER A 65 -17.29 21.74 12.22
C SER A 65 -15.78 21.96 12.29
N LEU A 66 -15.31 22.41 13.45
CA LEU A 66 -13.90 22.74 13.68
C LEU A 66 -13.41 22.11 14.97
N ILE A 67 -12.24 21.48 14.90
CA ILE A 67 -11.45 21.04 16.04
C ILE A 67 -10.12 21.77 15.97
N VAL A 68 -9.68 22.36 17.09
CA VAL A 68 -8.36 22.96 17.22
C VAL A 68 -7.54 22.13 18.21
N ARG A 69 -6.37 21.66 17.79
CA ARG A 69 -5.48 20.78 18.54
C ARG A 69 -4.28 21.58 19.05
N PRO A 70 -4.25 21.95 20.35
CA PRO A 70 -3.16 22.76 20.89
C PRO A 70 -1.84 21.99 21.03
N ASP A 71 -1.91 20.66 21.13
CA ASP A 71 -0.77 19.77 21.36
C ASP A 71 -0.76 18.63 20.33
N ASP A 72 0.35 17.90 20.25
CA ASP A 72 0.54 16.70 19.40
C ASP A 72 0.34 16.96 17.89
N HIS A 73 0.93 18.04 17.39
CA HIS A 73 0.82 18.44 15.98
C HIS A 73 1.34 17.37 15.02
N GLY A 74 0.64 17.20 13.90
CA GLY A 74 1.01 16.31 12.82
C GLY A 74 -0.22 15.87 12.01
N LEU A 75 -0.09 15.95 10.67
CA LEU A 75 -1.16 15.62 9.71
C LEU A 75 -1.90 14.32 10.05
N SER A 76 -1.17 13.23 10.32
CA SER A 76 -1.82 11.94 10.59
C SER A 76 -2.54 11.93 11.93
N GLN A 77 -2.03 12.63 12.94
CA GLN A 77 -2.67 12.77 14.24
C GLN A 77 -3.96 13.59 14.13
N SER A 78 -3.97 14.67 13.34
CA SER A 78 -5.17 15.47 13.07
C SER A 78 -6.24 14.61 12.40
N VAL A 79 -5.85 13.76 11.44
CA VAL A 79 -6.77 12.83 10.79
C VAL A 79 -7.31 11.77 11.76
N VAL A 80 -6.48 11.24 12.67
CA VAL A 80 -6.92 10.29 13.71
C VAL A 80 -7.93 10.93 14.67
N GLU A 81 -7.69 12.15 15.14
CA GLU A 81 -8.66 12.91 15.95
C GLU A 81 -9.95 13.12 15.15
N GLY A 82 -9.84 13.44 13.86
CA GLY A 82 -10.97 13.53 12.94
C GLY A 82 -11.77 12.23 12.85
N PHE A 83 -11.12 11.06 12.75
CA PHE A 83 -11.81 9.76 12.75
C PHE A 83 -12.64 9.52 14.01
N GLN A 84 -12.11 9.91 15.17
CA GLN A 84 -12.80 9.76 16.46
C GLN A 84 -14.03 10.68 16.57
N LYS A 85 -13.95 11.88 15.98
CA LYS A 85 -14.98 12.92 16.07
C LYS A 85 -15.98 12.91 14.91
N ALA A 86 -15.70 12.17 13.85
CA ALA A 86 -16.56 12.07 12.67
C ALA A 86 -17.98 11.62 13.05
N LYS A 87 -18.99 12.35 12.57
CA LYS A 87 -20.40 12.09 12.89
C LYS A 87 -21.07 11.10 11.94
N ALA A 88 -20.48 10.81 10.79
CA ALA A 88 -21.03 9.88 9.80
C ALA A 88 -20.38 8.49 9.84
N ASP A 89 -21.06 7.52 9.23
CA ASP A 89 -20.54 6.15 9.04
C ASP A 89 -19.56 6.03 7.86
N ILE A 90 -19.51 7.04 6.97
CA ILE A 90 -18.53 7.15 5.89
C ILE A 90 -17.64 8.35 6.18
N ILE A 91 -16.34 8.16 6.09
CA ILE A 91 -15.34 9.20 6.34
C ILE A 91 -14.49 9.36 5.09
N GLN A 92 -14.26 10.59 4.67
CA GLN A 92 -13.32 10.92 3.59
C GLN A 92 -12.26 11.89 4.12
N VAL A 93 -11.01 11.72 3.67
CA VAL A 93 -9.89 12.60 3.98
C VAL A 93 -9.45 13.28 2.69
N ILE A 94 -9.32 14.60 2.75
CA ILE A 94 -8.78 15.44 1.66
C ILE A 94 -7.80 16.47 2.24
N ASP A 95 -6.94 17.04 1.39
CA ASP A 95 -5.99 18.08 1.79
C ASP A 95 -6.63 19.44 1.48
N ALA A 96 -6.16 20.50 2.15
CA ALA A 96 -6.73 21.85 2.00
C ALA A 96 -6.28 22.58 0.71
N ASP A 97 -5.20 22.12 0.07
CA ASP A 97 -4.46 22.82 -1.00
C ASP A 97 -5.00 22.62 -2.45
N PHE A 98 -6.20 22.04 -2.60
CA PHE A 98 -6.79 21.65 -3.89
C PHE A 98 -5.97 20.67 -4.74
N SER A 99 -4.97 20.00 -4.16
CA SER A 99 -4.28 18.89 -4.84
C SER A 99 -5.19 17.69 -5.07
N HIS A 100 -6.26 17.58 -4.26
CA HIS A 100 -7.32 16.59 -4.36
C HIS A 100 -8.57 17.19 -5.04
N PRO A 101 -9.03 16.63 -6.18
CA PRO A 101 -10.21 17.15 -6.88
C PRO A 101 -11.50 16.83 -6.10
N VAL A 102 -12.09 17.87 -5.53
CA VAL A 102 -13.32 17.78 -4.73
C VAL A 102 -14.51 17.24 -5.54
N GLU A 103 -14.49 17.38 -6.86
CA GLU A 103 -15.53 16.86 -7.76
C GLU A 103 -15.60 15.33 -7.75
N LEU A 104 -14.57 14.64 -7.25
CA LEU A 104 -14.58 13.19 -7.09
C LEU A 104 -15.25 12.73 -5.79
N ILE A 105 -15.52 13.61 -4.82
CA ILE A 105 -16.18 13.26 -3.54
C ILE A 105 -17.44 12.39 -3.74
N PRO A 106 -18.38 12.70 -4.65
CA PRO A 106 -19.57 11.88 -4.86
C PRO A 106 -19.25 10.47 -5.35
N LYS A 107 -18.14 10.30 -6.09
CA LYS A 107 -17.68 9.00 -6.58
C LYS A 107 -17.08 8.15 -5.46
N PHE A 108 -16.34 8.75 -4.52
CA PHE A 108 -15.87 8.06 -3.32
C PHE A 108 -17.04 7.65 -2.43
N TYR A 109 -18.00 8.56 -2.23
CA TYR A 109 -19.20 8.29 -1.47
C TYR A 109 -20.00 7.11 -2.05
N SER A 110 -20.25 7.13 -3.37
CA SER A 110 -20.98 6.05 -4.05
C SER A 110 -20.23 4.72 -4.01
N ALA A 111 -18.89 4.74 -4.12
CA ALA A 111 -18.08 3.52 -4.00
C ALA A 111 -18.29 2.84 -2.62
N ILE A 112 -18.39 3.61 -1.54
CA ILE A 112 -18.56 3.05 -0.21
C ILE A 112 -20.02 2.71 0.06
N LYS A 113 -20.93 3.65 -0.20
CA LYS A 113 -22.34 3.53 0.15
C LYS A 113 -23.10 2.57 -0.77
N ASP A 114 -22.93 2.71 -2.08
CA ASP A 114 -23.76 2.03 -3.08
C ASP A 114 -23.09 0.75 -3.57
N GLU A 115 -21.78 0.78 -3.81
CA GLU A 115 -21.01 -0.39 -4.25
C GLU A 115 -20.51 -1.27 -3.09
N GLY A 116 -20.57 -0.77 -1.85
CA GLY A 116 -20.28 -1.52 -0.63
C GLY A 116 -18.80 -1.67 -0.28
N TYR A 117 -17.91 -0.89 -0.89
CA TYR A 117 -16.48 -0.97 -0.61
C TYR A 117 -16.11 -0.47 0.80
N ASP A 118 -15.17 -1.13 1.48
CA ASP A 118 -14.72 -0.74 2.81
C ASP A 118 -13.76 0.46 2.76
N VAL A 119 -12.89 0.47 1.74
CA VAL A 119 -11.87 1.49 1.51
C VAL A 119 -11.90 1.94 0.05
N CYS A 120 -11.95 3.25 -0.18
CA CYS A 120 -11.82 3.83 -1.51
C CYS A 120 -10.63 4.80 -1.57
N ILE A 121 -9.71 4.61 -2.51
CA ILE A 121 -8.42 5.32 -2.55
C ILE A 121 -8.32 6.11 -3.85
N GLY A 122 -8.01 7.39 -3.75
CA GLY A 122 -7.56 8.19 -4.87
C GLY A 122 -6.16 7.77 -5.24
N SER A 123 -5.97 7.23 -6.43
CA SER A 123 -4.68 6.71 -6.88
C SER A 123 -4.14 7.49 -8.08
N ARG A 124 -2.89 7.94 -7.95
CA ARG A 124 -2.11 8.56 -9.02
C ARG A 124 -1.51 7.54 -9.98
N TYR A 125 -1.41 6.27 -9.55
CA TYR A 125 -0.67 5.22 -10.25
C TYR A 125 -1.56 4.14 -10.87
N THR A 126 -2.88 4.17 -10.59
CA THR A 126 -3.85 3.31 -11.26
C THR A 126 -4.13 3.81 -12.68
N LYS A 127 -4.75 2.97 -13.52
CA LYS A 127 -5.01 3.31 -14.93
C LYS A 127 -5.93 4.55 -15.02
N GLY A 128 -5.40 5.61 -15.61
CA GLY A 128 -6.09 6.91 -15.76
C GLY A 128 -5.73 7.95 -14.70
N GLY A 129 -4.92 7.58 -13.68
CA GLY A 129 -4.33 8.53 -12.75
C GLY A 129 -3.07 9.17 -13.34
N ASP A 130 -2.73 10.37 -12.87
CA ASP A 130 -1.56 11.10 -13.35
C ASP A 130 -0.99 12.05 -12.27
N ILE A 131 0.20 12.56 -12.51
CA ILE A 131 0.86 13.57 -11.68
C ILE A 131 1.33 14.70 -12.60
N GLU A 132 0.70 15.87 -12.51
CA GLU A 132 1.08 17.03 -13.29
C GLU A 132 2.19 17.84 -12.58
N ASN A 133 3.08 18.44 -13.36
CA ASN A 133 4.06 19.45 -12.94
C ASN A 133 5.07 19.09 -11.84
N TRP A 134 5.17 17.82 -11.42
CA TRP A 134 6.23 17.43 -10.47
C TRP A 134 7.62 17.38 -11.10
N PRO A 135 8.65 17.94 -10.44
CA PRO A 135 10.04 17.67 -10.77
C PRO A 135 10.34 16.17 -10.76
N ILE A 136 11.16 15.70 -11.71
CA ILE A 136 11.52 14.27 -11.84
C ILE A 136 12.05 13.70 -10.51
N LYS A 137 12.85 14.48 -9.78
CA LYS A 137 13.38 14.07 -8.46
C LYS A 137 12.26 13.76 -7.46
N ARG A 138 11.22 14.60 -7.36
CA ARG A 138 10.06 14.38 -6.48
C ARG A 138 9.27 13.15 -6.92
N ARG A 139 9.10 12.95 -8.24
CA ARG A 139 8.47 11.75 -8.80
C ARG A 139 9.21 10.47 -8.41
N ILE A 140 10.54 10.44 -8.53
CA ILE A 140 11.36 9.27 -8.16
C ILE A 140 11.24 8.96 -6.68
N ILE A 141 11.32 9.98 -5.81
CA ILE A 141 11.25 9.75 -4.36
C ILE A 141 9.85 9.26 -3.95
N SER A 142 8.80 9.87 -4.49
CA SER A 142 7.43 9.40 -4.27
C SER A 142 7.23 7.98 -4.78
N LEU A 143 7.74 7.66 -5.97
CA LEU A 143 7.67 6.31 -6.50
C LEU A 143 8.41 5.30 -5.60
N GLY A 144 9.57 5.67 -5.06
CA GLY A 144 10.30 4.84 -4.10
C GLY A 144 9.50 4.55 -2.84
N ALA A 145 8.90 5.58 -2.24
CA ALA A 145 8.00 5.42 -1.09
C ALA A 145 6.79 4.54 -1.43
N THR A 146 6.15 4.77 -2.57
CA THR A 146 5.03 3.94 -3.06
C THR A 146 5.46 2.48 -3.23
N VAL A 147 6.60 2.22 -3.88
CA VAL A 147 7.11 0.85 -4.07
C VAL A 147 7.33 0.16 -2.74
N PHE A 148 7.88 0.86 -1.74
CA PHE A 148 8.08 0.29 -0.41
C PHE A 148 6.75 0.03 0.31
N GLY A 149 5.78 0.95 0.24
CA GLY A 149 4.44 0.74 0.80
C GLY A 149 3.73 -0.46 0.17
N ARG A 150 3.96 -0.69 -1.13
CA ARG A 150 3.42 -1.84 -1.88
C ARG A 150 4.05 -3.17 -1.49
N VAL A 151 5.15 -3.20 -0.75
CA VAL A 151 5.64 -4.44 -0.11
C VAL A 151 4.62 -4.94 0.92
N LEU A 152 4.01 -4.02 1.68
CA LEU A 152 2.98 -4.33 2.67
C LEU A 152 1.59 -4.45 2.03
N PHE A 153 1.32 -3.66 0.98
CA PHE A 153 0.02 -3.57 0.31
C PHE A 153 0.15 -3.76 -1.21
N PRO A 154 0.50 -4.97 -1.69
CA PRO A 154 0.89 -5.19 -3.10
C PRO A 154 -0.25 -4.95 -4.11
N GLU A 155 -1.50 -5.14 -3.67
CA GLU A 155 -2.70 -5.01 -4.51
C GLU A 155 -3.14 -3.54 -4.68
N ILE A 156 -2.67 -2.64 -3.81
CA ILE A 156 -2.99 -1.20 -3.87
C ILE A 156 -1.88 -0.49 -4.66
N THR A 157 -2.26 0.32 -5.66
CA THR A 157 -1.26 1.02 -6.49
C THR A 157 -0.71 2.28 -5.83
N ASP A 158 -1.48 2.93 -4.96
CA ASP A 158 -1.06 4.14 -4.24
C ASP A 158 -1.38 4.09 -2.73
N PRO A 159 -0.69 3.26 -1.94
CA PRO A 159 -0.98 3.09 -0.51
C PRO A 159 -0.54 4.30 0.36
N VAL A 160 0.07 5.32 -0.25
CA VAL A 160 0.61 6.51 0.43
C VAL A 160 -0.19 7.78 0.10
N SER A 161 -1.35 7.63 -0.53
CA SER A 161 -2.27 8.72 -0.89
C SER A 161 -2.88 9.38 0.36
N GLY A 162 -3.01 10.71 0.31
CA GLY A 162 -3.79 11.49 1.28
C GLY A 162 -5.28 11.57 0.92
N PHE A 163 -5.65 11.12 -0.27
CA PHE A 163 -7.02 11.20 -0.78
C PHE A 163 -7.71 9.84 -0.72
N PHE A 164 -8.53 9.62 0.30
CA PHE A 164 -9.22 8.35 0.47
C PHE A 164 -10.50 8.50 1.29
N ALA A 165 -11.40 7.53 1.14
CA ALA A 165 -12.57 7.38 1.98
C ALA A 165 -12.62 5.97 2.55
N ILE A 166 -13.27 5.83 3.71
CA ILE A 166 -13.45 4.56 4.42
C ILE A 166 -14.84 4.49 5.05
N LYS A 167 -15.32 3.27 5.28
CA LYS A 167 -16.33 3.06 6.32
C LYS A 167 -15.70 3.32 7.68
N LYS A 168 -16.42 3.96 8.59
CA LYS A 168 -15.96 4.26 9.95
C LYS A 168 -15.55 3.01 10.72
N GLU A 169 -16.23 1.89 10.48
CA GLU A 169 -15.91 0.58 11.07
C GLU A 169 -14.49 0.09 10.77
N VAL A 170 -13.87 0.53 9.66
CA VAL A 170 -12.50 0.15 9.30
C VAL A 170 -11.50 0.57 10.38
N VAL A 171 -11.73 1.73 11.02
CA VAL A 171 -10.81 2.33 12.00
C VAL A 171 -11.36 2.34 13.43
N TYR A 172 -12.58 1.85 13.66
CA TYR A 172 -13.29 1.98 14.94
C TYR A 172 -12.51 1.39 16.14
N ASP A 173 -11.93 0.20 15.99
CA ASP A 173 -11.12 -0.47 17.02
C ASP A 173 -9.61 -0.51 16.68
N ALA A 174 -9.17 0.27 15.69
CA ALA A 174 -7.79 0.21 15.22
C ALA A 174 -6.88 1.03 16.16
N ASP A 175 -5.81 0.43 16.67
CA ASP A 175 -4.76 1.13 17.44
C ASP A 175 -3.85 1.95 16.51
N LEU A 176 -4.44 2.99 15.90
CA LEU A 176 -3.77 3.92 15.01
C LEU A 176 -2.79 4.77 15.82
N LYS A 177 -1.50 4.60 15.54
CA LYS A 177 -0.41 5.36 16.16
C LYS A 177 0.50 5.85 15.03
N PRO A 178 -0.03 6.75 14.17
CA PRO A 178 0.68 7.10 12.96
C PRO A 178 1.96 7.86 13.28
N ARG A 179 2.98 7.64 12.44
CA ARG A 179 4.19 8.46 12.40
C ARG A 179 4.17 9.31 11.14
N GLY A 180 4.44 10.60 11.29
CA GLY A 180 4.49 11.53 10.16
C GLY A 180 3.13 11.72 9.48
N TYR A 181 3.09 11.63 8.16
CA TYR A 181 1.98 12.14 7.33
C TYR A 181 1.33 11.08 6.41
N LYS A 182 1.67 9.80 6.56
CA LYS A 182 1.12 8.72 5.72
C LYS A 182 0.03 7.94 6.43
N ILE A 183 -1.05 8.62 6.81
CA ILE A 183 -2.15 8.02 7.58
C ILE A 183 -2.83 6.83 6.89
N LEU A 184 -2.96 6.85 5.56
CA LEU A 184 -3.56 5.74 4.81
C LEU A 184 -2.83 4.41 5.05
N MET A 185 -1.50 4.42 5.19
CA MET A 185 -0.72 3.21 5.50
C MET A 185 -1.15 2.58 6.84
N GLU A 186 -1.45 3.40 7.84
CA GLU A 186 -1.92 2.93 9.15
C GLU A 186 -3.34 2.39 9.07
N VAL A 187 -4.22 3.07 8.33
CA VAL A 187 -5.59 2.60 8.07
C VAL A 187 -5.56 1.24 7.36
N LEU A 188 -4.74 1.09 6.32
CA LEU A 188 -4.61 -0.17 5.59
C LEU A 188 -3.96 -1.27 6.43
N GLY A 189 -2.98 -0.91 7.27
CA GLY A 189 -2.18 -1.85 8.05
C GLY A 189 -2.85 -2.37 9.30
N LYS A 190 -3.61 -1.52 9.98
CA LYS A 190 -4.21 -1.81 11.29
C LYS A 190 -5.74 -1.80 11.29
N GLY A 191 -6.37 -1.19 10.29
CA GLY A 191 -7.81 -1.22 10.12
C GLY A 191 -8.34 -2.57 9.66
N ARG A 192 -9.64 -2.79 9.86
CA ARG A 192 -10.36 -4.01 9.45
C ARG A 192 -11.12 -3.76 8.15
N TRP A 193 -10.68 -4.37 7.07
CA TRP A 193 -11.30 -4.23 5.75
C TRP A 193 -11.08 -5.50 4.92
N GLU A 194 -11.97 -5.76 3.96
CA GLU A 194 -11.92 -6.94 3.09
C GLU A 194 -11.76 -6.58 1.62
N ASN A 195 -12.34 -5.47 1.19
CA ASN A 195 -12.32 -5.03 -0.19
C ASN A 195 -11.95 -3.54 -0.29
N PHE A 196 -11.49 -3.15 -1.47
CA PHE A 196 -11.12 -1.76 -1.74
C PHE A 196 -11.36 -1.41 -3.21
N LYS A 197 -11.46 -0.11 -3.49
CA LYS A 197 -11.54 0.43 -4.85
C LYS A 197 -10.57 1.58 -5.02
N GLU A 198 -9.85 1.61 -6.15
CA GLU A 198 -9.03 2.74 -6.53
C GLU A 198 -9.74 3.61 -7.58
N ILE A 199 -9.85 4.91 -7.31
CA ILE A 199 -10.34 5.92 -8.25
C ILE A 199 -9.13 6.67 -8.82
N PRO A 200 -8.91 6.66 -10.15
CA PRO A 200 -7.85 7.46 -10.74
C PRO A 200 -8.11 8.96 -10.57
N PHE A 201 -7.07 9.72 -10.26
CA PHE A 201 -7.11 11.18 -10.29
C PHE A 201 -5.77 11.76 -10.74
N THR A 202 -5.80 13.01 -11.18
CA THR A 202 -4.60 13.78 -11.53
C THR A 202 -4.19 14.67 -10.37
N PHE A 203 -3.02 14.42 -9.81
CA PHE A 203 -2.46 15.25 -8.73
C PHE A 203 -1.83 16.52 -9.32
N ARG A 204 -2.19 17.67 -8.75
CA ARG A 204 -1.67 18.98 -9.16
C ARG A 204 -1.08 19.69 -7.93
N ASP A 205 0.21 20.00 -7.97
CA ASP A 205 0.78 20.97 -7.02
C ASP A 205 0.25 22.37 -7.38
N ARG A 206 -0.30 23.09 -6.41
CA ARG A 206 -0.58 24.53 -6.56
C ARG A 206 0.48 25.41 -5.90
N GLU A 207 1.27 24.88 -4.96
CA GLU A 207 2.32 25.63 -4.28
C GLU A 207 3.74 25.20 -4.70
N GLU A 208 4.56 26.18 -5.07
CA GLU A 208 6.01 26.04 -5.26
C GLU A 208 6.74 25.96 -3.91
N GLY A 209 6.35 25.02 -3.05
CA GLY A 209 7.14 24.68 -1.88
C GLY A 209 8.26 23.72 -2.27
N GLU A 210 9.53 24.14 -2.15
CA GLU A 210 10.64 23.18 -2.11
C GLU A 210 10.47 22.27 -0.88
N SER A 211 9.71 21.18 -1.02
CA SER A 211 9.68 20.14 -0.01
C SER A 211 11.02 19.42 -0.03
N LYS A 212 11.98 19.95 0.73
CA LYS A 212 13.21 19.25 1.06
C LYS A 212 12.81 18.07 1.94
N LEU A 213 12.66 16.90 1.33
CA LEU A 213 12.52 15.63 2.03
C LEU A 213 13.65 15.53 3.06
N LYS A 214 13.29 15.74 4.32
CA LYS A 214 14.21 15.61 5.44
C LYS A 214 14.50 14.13 5.63
N PHE A 215 15.74 13.79 5.99
CA PHE A 215 16.09 12.40 6.29
C PHE A 215 15.22 11.80 7.41
N SER A 216 14.80 12.62 8.37
CA SER A 216 13.85 12.24 9.41
C SER A 216 12.53 11.69 8.86
N THR A 217 12.00 12.27 7.78
CA THR A 217 10.79 11.81 7.11
C THR A 217 10.93 10.38 6.57
N ILE A 218 12.10 10.04 6.05
CA ILE A 218 12.37 8.69 5.53
C ILE A 218 12.44 7.70 6.71
N LEU A 219 13.09 8.08 7.81
CA LEU A 219 13.14 7.27 9.03
C LEU A 219 11.75 7.06 9.64
N ASP A 220 10.91 8.09 9.71
CA ASP A 220 9.54 8.01 10.20
C ASP A 220 8.72 7.03 9.35
N TYR A 221 8.88 7.10 8.03
CA TYR A 221 8.20 6.20 7.11
C TYR A 221 8.66 4.73 7.27
N ILE A 222 9.97 4.49 7.38
CA ILE A 222 10.51 3.14 7.65
C ILE A 222 10.02 2.64 9.01
N GLY A 223 10.02 3.49 10.04
CA GLY A 223 9.50 3.18 11.35
C GLY A 223 8.01 2.81 11.30
N GLN A 224 7.20 3.55 10.54
CA GLN A 224 5.78 3.26 10.34
C GLN A 224 5.58 1.89 9.67
N CYS A 225 6.31 1.59 8.60
CA CYS A 225 6.25 0.28 7.95
C CYS A 225 6.64 -0.86 8.89
N THR A 226 7.66 -0.64 9.73
CA THR A 226 8.11 -1.61 10.73
C THR A 226 7.02 -1.85 11.78
N ASP A 227 6.39 -0.79 12.30
CA ASP A 227 5.30 -0.89 13.26
C ASP A 227 4.09 -1.64 12.70
N ILE A 228 3.71 -1.35 11.46
CA ILE A 228 2.63 -2.08 10.75
C ILE A 228 2.99 -3.55 10.62
N GLY A 229 4.23 -3.85 10.23
CA GLY A 229 4.73 -5.23 10.14
C GLY A 229 4.63 -5.96 11.49
N VAL A 230 5.16 -5.37 12.56
CA VAL A 230 5.13 -5.92 13.92
C VAL A 230 3.69 -6.07 14.44
N TYR A 231 2.82 -5.10 14.17
CA TYR A 231 1.40 -5.16 14.52
C TYR A 231 0.73 -6.35 13.85
N ALA A 232 0.98 -6.58 12.55
CA ALA A 232 0.44 -7.69 11.79
C ALA A 232 0.88 -9.07 12.32
N PHE A 233 2.09 -9.19 12.88
CA PHE A 233 2.53 -10.43 13.54
C PHE A 233 1.71 -10.76 14.79
N ARG A 234 1.25 -9.74 15.53
CA ARG A 234 0.41 -9.89 16.72
C ARG A 234 -1.07 -10.05 16.38
N HIS A 235 -1.53 -9.42 15.29
CA HIS A 235 -2.92 -9.37 14.84
C HIS A 235 -3.07 -10.09 13.49
N ARG A 236 -3.31 -11.41 13.57
CA ARG A 236 -3.31 -12.34 12.42
C ARG A 236 -4.53 -12.21 11.49
N GLU A 237 -5.45 -11.32 11.81
CA GLU A 237 -6.62 -10.95 11.01
C GLU A 237 -6.29 -9.90 9.94
N THR A 238 -5.21 -9.14 10.12
CA THR A 238 -4.82 -8.04 9.24
C THR A 238 -4.50 -8.50 7.81
N ASN A 239 -4.73 -7.63 6.83
CA ASN A 239 -4.38 -7.92 5.44
C ASN A 239 -2.87 -8.05 5.23
N VAL A 240 -2.06 -7.29 5.99
CA VAL A 240 -0.60 -7.42 5.99
C VAL A 240 -0.16 -8.81 6.46
N TRP A 241 -0.81 -9.40 7.47
CA TRP A 241 -0.51 -10.77 7.88
C TRP A 241 -0.89 -11.81 6.82
N LYS A 242 -1.99 -11.59 6.08
CA LYS A 242 -2.35 -12.45 4.94
C LYS A 242 -1.23 -12.47 3.90
N GLU A 243 -0.56 -11.34 3.68
CA GLU A 243 0.61 -11.24 2.80
C GLU A 243 1.85 -11.93 3.38
N TRP A 244 2.17 -11.71 4.66
CA TRP A 244 3.28 -12.41 5.32
C TRP A 244 3.13 -13.93 5.29
N LYS A 245 1.90 -14.44 5.47
CA LYS A 245 1.63 -15.89 5.31
C LYS A 245 2.02 -16.39 3.92
N LYS A 246 1.78 -15.63 2.86
CA LYS A 246 2.19 -16.01 1.49
C LYS A 246 3.71 -16.04 1.35
N VAL A 247 4.41 -15.04 1.90
CA VAL A 247 5.88 -15.01 1.91
C VAL A 247 6.44 -16.23 2.63
N ILE A 248 5.90 -16.55 3.81
CA ILE A 248 6.33 -17.69 4.64
C ILE A 248 6.07 -19.02 3.89
N LYS A 249 4.86 -19.21 3.33
CA LYS A 249 4.53 -20.39 2.53
C LYS A 249 5.47 -20.53 1.33
N PHE A 250 5.72 -19.44 0.59
CA PHE A 250 6.63 -19.42 -0.54
C PHE A 250 8.07 -19.83 -0.13
N GLY A 251 8.53 -19.36 1.03
CA GLY A 251 9.78 -19.77 1.65
C GLY A 251 9.84 -21.28 1.95
N PHE A 252 8.81 -21.83 2.60
CA PHE A 252 8.73 -23.26 2.87
C PHE A 252 8.71 -24.11 1.60
N VAL A 253 7.99 -23.66 0.56
CA VAL A 253 7.99 -24.32 -0.74
C VAL A 253 9.41 -24.31 -1.34
N GLY A 254 10.09 -23.16 -1.34
CA GLY A 254 11.47 -23.06 -1.81
C GLY A 254 12.43 -24.01 -1.08
N ILE A 255 12.33 -24.09 0.25
CA ILE A 255 13.11 -25.02 1.08
C ILE A 255 12.79 -26.48 0.71
N SER A 256 11.51 -26.82 0.53
CA SER A 256 11.10 -28.17 0.13
C SER A 256 11.67 -28.57 -1.23
N GLY A 257 11.78 -27.61 -2.17
CA GLY A 257 12.41 -27.83 -3.47
C GLY A 257 13.88 -28.25 -3.37
N ILE A 258 14.62 -27.78 -2.36
CA ILE A 258 16.01 -28.20 -2.12
C ILE A 258 16.04 -29.70 -1.79
N PHE A 259 15.16 -30.15 -0.89
CA PHE A 259 15.07 -31.57 -0.53
C PHE A 259 14.61 -32.45 -1.69
N VAL A 260 13.64 -31.99 -2.50
CA VAL A 260 13.20 -32.70 -3.72
C VAL A 260 14.36 -32.83 -4.70
N ASN A 261 15.09 -31.74 -4.95
CA ASN A 261 16.24 -31.74 -5.84
C ASN A 261 17.31 -32.72 -5.36
N THR A 262 17.74 -32.61 -4.10
CA THR A 262 18.78 -33.48 -3.54
C THR A 262 18.34 -34.95 -3.49
N GLY A 263 17.09 -35.23 -3.14
CA GLY A 263 16.54 -36.58 -3.08
C GLY A 263 16.48 -37.26 -4.46
N ILE A 264 16.02 -36.54 -5.49
CA ILE A 264 15.97 -37.08 -6.86
C ILE A 264 17.38 -37.26 -7.43
N LEU A 265 18.28 -36.30 -7.20
CA LEU A 265 19.68 -36.42 -7.60
C LEU A 265 20.31 -37.69 -7.00
N PHE A 266 20.15 -37.89 -5.69
CA PHE A 266 20.64 -39.08 -5.00
C PHE A 266 19.99 -40.37 -5.53
N ALA A 267 18.68 -40.38 -5.73
CA ALA A 267 17.96 -41.54 -6.24
C ALA A 267 18.45 -41.98 -7.63
N LEU A 268 18.58 -41.02 -8.56
CA LEU A 268 18.99 -41.27 -9.93
C LEU A 268 20.48 -41.67 -10.02
N THR A 269 21.35 -41.06 -9.22
CA THR A 269 22.78 -41.35 -9.25
C THR A 269 23.13 -42.65 -8.53
N GLU A 270 22.64 -42.86 -7.31
CA GLU A 270 23.08 -43.99 -6.48
C GLU A 270 22.27 -45.27 -6.73
N TYR A 271 20.95 -45.17 -6.97
CA TYR A 271 20.12 -46.37 -7.15
C TYR A 271 19.92 -46.75 -8.62
N ILE A 272 19.77 -45.77 -9.51
CA ILE A 272 19.58 -46.04 -10.94
C ILE A 272 20.93 -46.11 -11.68
N GLY A 273 21.97 -45.43 -11.17
CA GLY A 273 23.31 -45.42 -11.77
C GLY A 273 23.46 -44.42 -12.91
N PHE A 274 22.62 -43.38 -12.98
CA PHE A 274 22.79 -42.32 -13.98
C PHE A 274 23.97 -41.40 -13.64
N TYR A 275 24.63 -40.90 -14.68
CA TYR A 275 25.67 -39.90 -14.54
C TYR A 275 25.14 -38.64 -13.83
N TYR A 276 25.86 -38.14 -12.83
CA TYR A 276 25.34 -37.12 -11.90
C TYR A 276 24.87 -35.82 -12.57
N LEU A 277 25.47 -35.41 -13.70
CA LEU A 277 25.00 -34.23 -14.44
C LEU A 277 23.66 -34.48 -15.14
N VAL A 278 23.42 -35.70 -15.63
CA VAL A 278 22.12 -36.09 -16.20
C VAL A 278 21.07 -36.15 -15.08
N SER A 279 21.42 -36.76 -13.95
CA SER A 279 20.57 -36.77 -12.74
C SER A 279 20.22 -35.37 -12.26
N ALA A 280 21.18 -34.44 -12.27
CA ALA A 280 20.98 -33.06 -11.83
C ALA A 280 19.97 -32.30 -12.69
N ILE A 281 19.98 -32.49 -14.03
CA ILE A 281 19.01 -31.87 -14.92
C ILE A 281 17.58 -32.30 -14.55
N PHE A 282 17.35 -33.61 -14.39
CA PHE A 282 16.04 -34.14 -14.00
C PHE A 282 15.63 -33.70 -12.60
N ALA A 283 16.57 -33.65 -11.65
CA ALA A 283 16.32 -33.21 -10.28
C ALA A 283 15.89 -31.73 -10.21
N ILE A 284 16.57 -30.85 -10.95
CA ILE A 284 16.26 -29.42 -11.01
C ILE A 284 14.86 -29.21 -11.59
N GLU A 285 14.56 -29.83 -12.74
CA GLU A 285 13.24 -29.71 -13.37
C GLU A 285 12.12 -30.24 -12.48
N ALA A 286 12.31 -31.40 -11.85
CA ALA A 286 11.33 -31.95 -10.91
C ALA A 286 11.12 -31.06 -9.67
N SER A 287 12.19 -30.44 -9.16
CA SER A 287 12.12 -29.48 -8.06
C SER A 287 11.33 -28.23 -8.46
N ILE A 288 11.60 -27.66 -9.63
CA ILE A 288 10.87 -26.50 -10.15
C ILE A 288 9.39 -26.83 -10.35
N ILE A 289 9.07 -27.98 -10.97
CA ILE A 289 7.69 -28.41 -11.18
C ILE A 289 6.97 -28.56 -9.83
N THR A 290 7.62 -29.20 -8.86
CA THR A 290 7.05 -29.37 -7.50
C THR A 290 6.83 -28.01 -6.81
N ASN A 291 7.80 -27.10 -6.90
CA ASN A 291 7.68 -25.75 -6.36
C ASN A 291 6.53 -24.98 -7.00
N PHE A 292 6.36 -25.08 -8.33
CA PHE A 292 5.25 -24.46 -9.03
C PHE A 292 3.90 -25.03 -8.55
N LEU A 293 3.77 -26.36 -8.50
CA LEU A 293 2.53 -27.03 -8.11
C LEU A 293 2.13 -26.68 -6.66
N LEU A 294 3.09 -26.69 -5.74
CA LEU A 294 2.85 -26.32 -4.34
C LEU A 294 2.48 -24.84 -4.22
N ASN A 295 3.15 -23.95 -4.95
CA ASN A 295 2.81 -22.52 -4.92
C ASN A 295 1.43 -22.24 -5.54
N ASP A 296 1.09 -22.89 -6.64
CA ASP A 296 -0.22 -22.76 -7.30
C ASP A 296 -1.34 -23.27 -6.40
N TYR A 297 -1.12 -24.37 -5.69
CA TYR A 297 -2.15 -25.00 -4.84
C TYR A 297 -2.25 -24.36 -3.44
N TRP A 298 -1.13 -24.09 -2.77
CA TRP A 298 -1.09 -23.77 -1.34
C TRP A 298 -0.72 -22.31 -1.04
N THR A 299 0.17 -21.69 -1.81
CA THR A 299 0.67 -20.33 -1.54
C THR A 299 -0.27 -19.27 -2.10
N PHE A 300 -0.74 -19.43 -3.34
CA PHE A 300 -1.48 -18.40 -4.07
C PHE A 300 -2.94 -18.78 -4.38
N ASP A 301 -3.44 -19.89 -3.83
CA ASP A 301 -4.82 -20.38 -3.99
C ASP A 301 -5.30 -20.41 -5.47
N GLY A 302 -4.41 -20.79 -6.39
CA GLY A 302 -4.67 -20.86 -7.83
C GLY A 302 -5.68 -21.94 -8.25
N GLY A 303 -6.20 -22.72 -7.29
CA GLY A 303 -7.10 -23.86 -7.47
C GLY A 303 -8.52 -23.50 -7.96
N ASN A 304 -8.97 -22.25 -7.81
CA ASN A 304 -10.34 -21.86 -8.21
C ASN A 304 -10.53 -21.62 -9.73
N ASN A 305 -9.46 -21.68 -10.53
CA ASN A 305 -9.53 -21.42 -11.99
C ASN A 305 -8.95 -22.63 -12.76
N SER A 306 -9.82 -23.58 -13.11
CA SER A 306 -9.49 -24.94 -13.57
C SER A 306 -9.03 -25.07 -15.03
N ARG A 307 -8.93 -23.97 -15.80
CA ARG A 307 -8.51 -24.06 -17.22
C ARG A 307 -7.02 -24.35 -17.35
N MET A 308 -6.69 -25.51 -17.93
CA MET A 308 -5.31 -25.99 -18.14
C MET A 308 -4.41 -24.99 -18.89
N ALA A 309 -4.95 -24.25 -19.87
CA ALA A 309 -4.23 -23.20 -20.59
C ALA A 309 -3.73 -22.05 -19.67
N LYS A 310 -4.50 -21.70 -18.64
CA LYS A 310 -4.07 -20.70 -17.65
C LYS A 310 -2.95 -21.25 -16.77
N LYS A 311 -3.03 -22.52 -16.36
CA LYS A 311 -1.97 -23.20 -15.59
C LYS A 311 -0.65 -23.24 -16.36
N TRP A 312 -0.68 -23.57 -17.65
CA TRP A 312 0.52 -23.56 -18.49
C TRP A 312 1.15 -22.17 -18.60
N LYS A 313 0.34 -21.12 -18.83
CA LYS A 313 0.83 -19.74 -18.84
C LYS A 313 1.49 -19.35 -17.51
N ARG A 314 0.91 -19.77 -16.38
CA ARG A 314 1.51 -19.54 -15.06
C ARG A 314 2.82 -20.29 -14.88
N PHE A 315 2.90 -21.54 -15.32
CA PHE A 315 4.13 -22.34 -15.26
C PHE A 315 5.27 -21.70 -16.06
N VAL A 316 5.02 -21.32 -17.31
CA VAL A 316 6.02 -20.64 -18.15
C VAL A 316 6.45 -19.31 -17.51
N SER A 317 5.50 -18.52 -17.00
CA SER A 317 5.83 -17.29 -16.29
C SER A 317 6.70 -17.56 -15.05
N PHE A 318 6.38 -18.57 -14.24
CA PHE A 318 7.15 -18.94 -13.06
C PHE A 318 8.59 -19.34 -13.41
N GLN A 319 8.78 -20.08 -14.50
CA GLN A 319 10.10 -20.45 -15.00
C GLN A 319 10.93 -19.23 -15.38
N VAL A 320 10.36 -18.33 -16.20
CA VAL A 320 11.05 -17.10 -16.62
C VAL A 320 11.46 -16.25 -15.41
N VAL A 321 10.56 -16.09 -14.45
CA VAL A 321 10.84 -15.31 -13.22
C VAL A 321 11.94 -15.97 -12.41
N SER A 322 11.91 -17.29 -12.25
CA SER A 322 12.92 -18.05 -11.50
C SER A 322 14.31 -17.94 -12.11
N VAL A 323 14.42 -18.04 -13.45
CA VAL A 323 15.69 -17.86 -14.17
C VAL A 323 16.24 -16.44 -13.98
N LEU A 324 15.39 -15.42 -14.09
CA LEU A 324 15.79 -14.03 -13.81
C LEU A 324 16.24 -13.85 -12.37
N GLY A 325 15.60 -14.54 -11.41
CA GLY A 325 16.03 -14.57 -10.01
C GLY A 325 17.44 -15.11 -9.84
N VAL A 326 17.84 -16.16 -10.59
CA VAL A 326 19.22 -16.68 -10.58
C VAL A 326 20.20 -15.63 -11.10
N VAL A 327 19.86 -14.94 -12.19
CA VAL A 327 20.70 -13.85 -12.74
C VAL A 327 20.88 -12.73 -11.70
N ILE A 328 19.81 -12.35 -11.01
CA ILE A 328 19.86 -11.34 -9.94
C ILE A 328 20.76 -11.80 -8.79
N ASN A 329 20.64 -13.07 -8.36
CA ASN A 329 21.52 -13.62 -7.32
C ASN A 329 23.00 -13.48 -7.72
N LEU A 330 23.35 -13.93 -8.94
CA LEU A 330 24.72 -13.86 -9.45
C LEU A 330 25.23 -12.42 -9.56
N ALA A 331 24.39 -11.49 -10.00
CA ALA A 331 24.74 -10.08 -10.08
C ALA A 331 25.01 -9.49 -8.69
N VAL A 332 24.16 -9.77 -7.69
CA VAL A 332 24.36 -9.32 -6.31
C VAL A 332 25.63 -9.92 -5.72
N LEU A 333 25.83 -11.24 -5.89
CA LEU A 333 27.04 -11.93 -5.45
C LEU A 333 28.30 -11.27 -6.03
N PHE A 334 28.32 -11.02 -7.34
CA PHE A 334 29.44 -10.38 -8.03
C PHE A 334 29.68 -8.95 -7.52
N ILE A 335 28.64 -8.13 -7.43
CA ILE A 335 28.76 -6.74 -6.97
C ILE A 335 29.28 -6.68 -5.54
N LEU A 336 28.70 -7.46 -4.63
CA LEU A 336 29.10 -7.44 -3.22
C LEU A 336 30.52 -7.98 -3.01
N THR A 337 30.93 -8.99 -3.78
CA THR A 337 32.25 -9.60 -3.63
C THR A 337 33.35 -8.76 -4.28
N GLU A 338 33.18 -8.35 -5.53
CA GLU A 338 34.24 -7.69 -6.30
C GLU A 338 34.33 -6.18 -6.06
N PHE A 339 33.18 -5.49 -5.88
CA PHE A 339 33.18 -4.04 -5.72
C PHE A 339 33.15 -3.58 -4.27
N ILE A 340 32.47 -4.33 -3.40
CA ILE A 340 32.37 -4.00 -1.97
C ILE A 340 33.43 -4.73 -1.14
N GLY A 341 33.98 -5.85 -1.64
CA GLY A 341 34.98 -6.66 -0.93
C GLY A 341 34.36 -7.53 0.18
N LEU A 342 33.06 -7.79 0.13
CA LEU A 342 32.37 -8.64 1.09
C LEU A 342 32.74 -10.12 0.86
N TRP A 343 32.87 -10.89 1.94
CA TRP A 343 33.16 -12.32 1.85
C TRP A 343 32.10 -13.06 1.01
N TYR A 344 32.54 -13.87 0.03
CA TYR A 344 31.67 -14.46 -0.99
C TYR A 344 30.49 -15.28 -0.44
N ILE A 345 30.64 -15.92 0.72
CA ILE A 345 29.53 -16.66 1.37
C ILE A 345 28.44 -15.68 1.83
N LEU A 346 28.81 -14.56 2.45
CA LEU A 346 27.85 -13.53 2.87
C LEU A 346 27.21 -12.87 1.64
N SER A 347 27.99 -12.64 0.58
CA SER A 347 27.50 -12.10 -0.68
C SER A 347 26.47 -13.04 -1.32
N ASN A 348 26.72 -14.35 -1.29
CA ASN A 348 25.80 -15.36 -1.82
C ASN A 348 24.52 -15.46 -0.99
N ILE A 349 24.62 -15.41 0.34
CA ILE A 349 23.43 -15.38 1.23
C ILE A 349 22.57 -14.15 0.91
N ALA A 350 23.18 -12.98 0.76
CA ALA A 350 22.47 -11.75 0.38
C ALA A 350 21.83 -11.88 -1.01
N GLY A 351 22.56 -12.43 -1.99
CA GLY A 351 22.04 -12.67 -3.35
C GLY A 351 20.85 -13.63 -3.38
N ILE A 352 20.89 -14.73 -2.62
CA ILE A 352 19.76 -15.66 -2.46
C ILE A 352 18.55 -14.94 -1.86
N PHE A 353 18.76 -14.09 -0.83
CA PHE A 353 17.68 -13.34 -0.21
C PHE A 353 17.03 -12.32 -1.16
N VAL A 354 17.85 -11.57 -1.92
CA VAL A 354 17.33 -10.62 -2.92
C VAL A 354 16.59 -11.35 -4.05
N ALA A 355 17.13 -12.46 -4.54
CA ALA A 355 16.48 -13.29 -5.54
C ALA A 355 15.16 -13.90 -5.03
N PHE A 356 15.09 -14.27 -3.75
CA PHE A 356 13.87 -14.73 -3.11
C PHE A 356 12.79 -13.63 -3.09
N ILE A 357 13.15 -12.42 -2.67
CA ILE A 357 12.24 -11.25 -2.69
C ILE A 357 11.73 -11.00 -4.11
N TRP A 358 12.63 -10.94 -5.08
CA TRP A 358 12.29 -10.80 -6.50
C TRP A 358 11.30 -11.87 -6.96
N ASN A 359 11.66 -13.14 -6.72
CA ASN A 359 10.84 -14.27 -7.13
C ASN A 359 9.45 -14.20 -6.50
N PHE A 360 9.34 -13.88 -5.22
CA PHE A 360 8.05 -13.76 -4.55
C PHE A 360 7.18 -12.65 -5.16
N PHE A 361 7.69 -11.41 -5.21
CA PHE A 361 6.90 -10.25 -5.63
C PHE A 361 6.51 -10.30 -7.11
N ILE A 362 7.43 -10.72 -7.98
CA ILE A 362 7.15 -10.81 -9.41
C ILE A 362 6.17 -11.94 -9.72
N ASN A 363 6.36 -13.12 -9.12
CA ASN A 363 5.38 -14.21 -9.28
C ASN A 363 4.01 -13.80 -8.74
N ARG A 364 3.95 -13.11 -7.60
CA ARG A 364 2.69 -12.61 -7.05
C ARG A 364 1.99 -11.62 -7.99
N ASN A 365 2.72 -10.67 -8.57
CA ASN A 365 2.15 -9.57 -9.35
C ASN A 365 1.89 -9.92 -10.84
N PHE A 366 2.64 -10.87 -11.40
CA PHE A 366 2.53 -11.26 -12.81
C PHE A 366 1.98 -12.68 -12.99
N THR A 367 2.50 -13.66 -12.27
CA THR A 367 2.14 -15.08 -12.45
C THR A 367 0.79 -15.41 -11.82
N TRP A 368 0.55 -14.96 -10.59
CA TRP A 368 -0.68 -15.17 -9.83
C TRP A 368 -1.47 -13.89 -9.58
N ARG A 369 -1.43 -12.95 -10.55
CA ARG A 369 -2.23 -11.73 -10.47
C ARG A 369 -3.70 -12.07 -10.31
N ARG A 370 -4.32 -11.62 -9.22
CA ARG A 370 -5.78 -11.62 -9.08
C ARG A 370 -6.32 -10.62 -10.09
N GLY A 371 -7.08 -11.14 -11.05
CA GLY A 371 -7.73 -10.36 -12.11
C GLY A 371 -9.11 -9.93 -11.71
#